data_AF-A0A1T3P3K5-F1
#
_entry.id   AF-A0A1T3P3K5-F1
#
_cell.length_a   1.000
_cell.length_b   1.000
_cell.length_c   1.000
_cell.angle_alpha   90.00
_cell.angle_beta   90.00
_cell.angle_gamma   90.00
#
_symmetry.space_group_name_H-M   'P 1'
#
loop_
_entity.id
_entity.type
_entity.pdbx_description
1 polymer ?
#
loop_
_entity_poly.entity_id
_entity_poly.type
_entity_poly.pdbx_seq_one_letter_code
_entity_poly.pdbx_strand_id
1 'polypeptide(L)'
;MADDDRVVANFLFEAGTLKNHKRTGWWIAGVKDPESVAEHSWRAALLASIIAEMEGADPARAALLSVWHDTGESRTGDLAPEAICAGDADKLECLVQAVEYRDQGHANAERWIVNSQKRMRTESAKRIAAELLGTGSLGWLRKAMGES
;
A
#
# COMPACT_ATOMS: atom_id res chain seq x y z
N MET A 1 -19.43 -5.69 28.84
CA MET A 1 -17.98 -5.69 29.16
C MET A 1 -17.38 -7.04 28.79
N ALA A 2 -17.54 -8.12 29.57
CA ALA A 2 -16.93 -9.41 29.22
C ALA A 2 -17.33 -10.03 27.86
N ASP A 3 -18.55 -9.78 27.37
CA ASP A 3 -18.99 -10.26 26.05
C ASP A 3 -18.39 -9.43 24.89
N ASP A 4 -18.17 -8.14 25.13
CA ASP A 4 -17.58 -7.19 24.17
C ASP A 4 -16.07 -7.44 24.01
N ASP A 5 -15.38 -7.64 25.14
CA ASP A 5 -13.94 -7.98 25.15
C ASP A 5 -13.65 -9.27 24.38
N ARG A 6 -14.57 -10.25 24.44
CA ARG A 6 -14.46 -11.52 23.71
C ARG A 6 -14.62 -11.31 22.19
N VAL A 7 -15.54 -10.45 21.77
CA VAL A 7 -15.70 -10.10 20.35
C VAL A 7 -14.43 -9.42 19.84
N VAL A 8 -13.89 -8.45 20.59
CA VAL A 8 -12.63 -7.77 20.25
C VAL A 8 -11.48 -8.77 20.18
N ALA A 9 -11.33 -9.68 21.16
CA ALA A 9 -10.26 -10.68 21.14
C ALA A 9 -10.34 -11.60 19.91
N ASN A 10 -11.54 -12.08 19.57
CA ASN A 10 -11.75 -12.90 18.37
C ASN A 10 -11.40 -12.13 17.09
N PHE A 11 -11.83 -10.87 17.00
CA PHE A 11 -11.49 -10.01 15.86
C PHE A 11 -9.97 -9.81 15.74
N LEU A 12 -9.24 -9.63 16.85
CA LEU A 12 -7.79 -9.50 16.81
C LEU A 12 -7.09 -10.77 16.29
N PHE A 13 -7.59 -11.96 16.66
CA PHE A 13 -7.10 -13.22 16.09
C PHE A 13 -7.43 -13.35 14.60
N GLU A 14 -8.65 -12.98 14.20
CA GLU A 14 -9.09 -12.97 12.81
C GLU A 14 -8.24 -12.02 11.95
N ALA A 15 -8.05 -10.78 12.38
CA ALA A 15 -7.17 -9.81 11.73
C ALA A 15 -5.72 -10.33 11.64
N GLY A 16 -5.27 -11.09 12.65
CA GLY A 16 -3.97 -11.76 12.63
C GLY A 16 -3.79 -12.75 11.47
N THR A 17 -4.87 -13.31 10.93
CA THR A 17 -4.80 -14.20 9.77
C THR A 17 -4.34 -13.49 8.49
N LEU A 18 -4.46 -12.16 8.40
CA LEU A 18 -4.01 -11.37 7.25
C LEU A 18 -2.51 -11.49 6.98
N LYS A 19 -1.71 -11.86 7.99
CA LYS A 19 -0.28 -12.15 7.85
C LYS A 19 0.02 -13.39 6.99
N ASN A 20 -0.96 -14.29 6.88
CA ASN A 20 -0.85 -15.53 6.11
C ASN A 20 -1.66 -15.46 4.80
N HIS A 21 -2.49 -14.44 4.62
CA HIS A 21 -3.26 -14.25 3.38
C HIS A 21 -2.40 -13.56 2.34
N LYS A 22 -1.98 -14.32 1.33
CA LYS A 22 -1.11 -13.86 0.25
C LYS A 22 -1.89 -13.00 -0.76
N ARG A 23 -1.28 -11.92 -1.26
CA ARG A 23 -1.84 -11.06 -2.32
C ARG A 23 -1.79 -11.80 -3.67
N THR A 24 -2.80 -12.63 -3.91
CA THR A 24 -2.88 -13.61 -5.00
C THR A 24 -2.78 -13.02 -6.41
N GLY A 25 -3.05 -11.71 -6.58
CA GLY A 25 -2.84 -11.01 -7.84
C GLY A 25 -1.40 -11.16 -8.38
N TRP A 26 -0.40 -11.23 -7.50
CA TRP A 26 1.01 -11.38 -7.86
C TRP A 26 1.35 -12.76 -8.44
N TRP A 27 0.52 -13.79 -8.23
CA TRP A 27 0.72 -15.09 -8.89
C TRP A 27 0.59 -14.99 -10.41
N ILE A 28 -0.25 -14.08 -10.91
CA ILE A 28 -0.37 -13.80 -12.35
C ILE A 28 0.93 -13.20 -12.90
N ALA A 29 1.69 -12.48 -12.06
CA ALA A 29 3.01 -11.95 -12.39
C ALA A 29 4.16 -12.98 -12.24
N GLY A 30 3.85 -14.21 -11.78
CA GLY A 30 4.82 -15.28 -11.57
C GLY A 30 5.61 -15.19 -10.26
N VAL A 31 5.19 -14.34 -9.32
CA VAL A 31 5.78 -14.24 -7.98
C VAL A 31 5.33 -15.45 -7.16
N LYS A 32 6.24 -16.32 -6.72
CA LYS A 32 5.88 -17.56 -6.00
C LYS A 32 5.43 -17.31 -4.56
N ASP A 33 6.16 -16.46 -3.85
CA ASP A 33 5.88 -16.10 -2.46
C ASP A 33 5.65 -14.60 -2.37
N PRO A 34 4.43 -14.12 -2.65
CA PRO A 34 4.13 -12.71 -2.60
C PRO A 34 3.95 -12.21 -1.17
N GLU A 35 3.93 -10.90 -1.02
CA GLU A 35 3.49 -10.22 0.20
C GLU A 35 2.12 -10.72 0.68
N SER A 36 1.92 -10.62 1.97
CA SER A 36 0.65 -10.79 2.66
C SER A 36 -0.18 -9.50 2.62
N VAL A 37 -1.48 -9.63 2.89
CA VAL A 37 -2.37 -8.45 3.05
C VAL A 37 -1.87 -7.55 4.19
N ALA A 38 -1.34 -8.13 5.28
CA ALA A 38 -0.82 -7.34 6.39
C ALA A 38 0.43 -6.51 6.02
N GLU A 39 1.33 -7.04 5.20
CA GLU A 39 2.52 -6.31 4.70
C GLU A 39 2.09 -5.14 3.81
N HIS A 40 1.15 -5.40 2.89
CA HIS A 40 0.54 -4.38 2.04
C HIS A 40 -0.10 -3.26 2.88
N SER A 41 -1.01 -3.60 3.80
CA SER A 41 -1.72 -2.61 4.62
C SER A 41 -0.77 -1.77 5.49
N TRP A 42 0.35 -2.34 5.96
CA TRP A 42 1.35 -1.61 6.73
C TRP A 42 2.01 -0.50 5.89
N ARG A 43 2.50 -0.82 4.68
CA ARG A 43 3.16 0.18 3.83
C ARG A 43 2.15 1.15 3.23
N ALA A 44 0.93 0.71 2.93
CA ALA A 44 -0.16 1.58 2.51
C ALA A 44 -0.48 2.64 3.59
N ALA A 45 -0.57 2.25 4.87
CA ALA A 45 -0.84 3.19 5.95
C ALA A 45 0.30 4.22 6.14
N LEU A 46 1.56 3.78 6.02
CA LEU A 46 2.72 4.68 6.00
C LEU A 46 2.61 5.70 4.87
N LEU A 47 2.35 5.24 3.64
CA LEU A 47 2.19 6.12 2.47
C LEU A 47 1.00 7.06 2.62
N ALA A 48 -0.12 6.61 3.20
CA ALA A 48 -1.30 7.43 3.44
C ALA A 48 -0.99 8.62 4.35
N SER A 49 -0.22 8.39 5.42
CA SER A 49 0.21 9.48 6.31
C SER A 49 1.08 10.51 5.59
N ILE A 50 1.99 10.07 4.72
CA ILE A 50 2.90 10.94 3.97
C ILE A 50 2.12 11.75 2.92
N ILE A 51 1.26 11.10 2.15
CA ILE A 51 0.44 11.75 1.12
C ILE A 51 -0.50 12.78 1.78
N ALA A 52 -1.15 12.43 2.89
CA ALA A 52 -2.03 13.35 3.61
C ALA A 52 -1.29 14.59 4.10
N GLU A 53 -0.12 14.45 4.72
CA GLU A 53 0.72 15.59 5.13
C GLU A 53 1.07 16.49 3.94
N MET A 54 1.46 15.89 2.81
CA MET A 54 1.81 16.63 1.59
C MET A 54 0.62 17.36 0.94
N GLU A 55 -0.59 16.88 1.15
CA GLU A 55 -1.83 17.46 0.63
C GLU A 55 -2.55 18.36 1.66
N GLY A 56 -1.97 18.53 2.86
CA GLY A 56 -2.57 19.33 3.94
C GLY A 56 -3.81 18.70 4.59
N ALA A 57 -3.93 17.38 4.53
CA ALA A 57 -4.98 16.59 5.19
C ALA A 57 -4.45 15.93 6.48
N ASP A 58 -5.34 15.37 7.32
CA ASP A 58 -4.94 14.73 8.58
C ASP A 58 -4.19 13.39 8.34
N PRO A 59 -2.88 13.29 8.67
CA PRO A 59 -2.10 12.08 8.47
C PRO A 59 -2.55 10.90 9.32
N ALA A 60 -2.99 11.14 10.56
CA ALA A 60 -3.40 10.09 11.48
C ALA A 60 -4.70 9.45 11.01
N ARG A 61 -5.65 10.27 10.56
CA ARG A 61 -6.92 9.80 9.99
C ARG A 61 -6.70 9.06 8.67
N ALA A 62 -5.83 9.55 7.78
CA ALA A 62 -5.52 8.87 6.52
C ALA A 62 -4.85 7.50 6.75
N ALA A 63 -3.87 7.43 7.67
CA ALA A 63 -3.23 6.18 8.05
C ALA A 63 -4.24 5.18 8.62
N LEU A 64 -5.13 5.63 9.53
CA LEU A 64 -6.16 4.78 10.11
C LEU A 64 -7.09 4.23 9.02
N LEU A 65 -7.61 5.08 8.13
CA LEU A 65 -8.45 4.64 7.00
C LEU A 65 -7.74 3.60 6.13
N SER A 66 -6.43 3.75 5.92
CA SER A 66 -5.64 2.79 5.14
C SER A 66 -5.42 1.46 5.87
N VAL A 67 -5.27 1.43 7.20
CA VAL A 67 -5.19 0.15 7.95
C VAL A 67 -6.46 -0.68 7.79
N TRP A 68 -7.63 -0.02 7.77
CA TRP A 68 -8.94 -0.70 7.74
C TRP A 68 -9.47 -0.97 6.32
N HIS A 69 -8.82 -0.48 5.27
CA HIS A 69 -9.40 -0.53 3.91
C HIS A 69 -9.55 -1.95 3.33
N ASP A 70 -8.73 -2.90 3.81
CA ASP A 70 -8.68 -4.30 3.37
C ASP A 70 -9.46 -5.25 4.29
N THR A 71 -9.93 -4.80 5.47
CA THR A 71 -10.68 -5.65 6.44
C THR A 71 -12.16 -5.86 6.06
N GLY A 72 -12.49 -5.64 4.78
CA GLY A 72 -13.86 -5.63 4.26
C GLY A 72 -14.47 -4.22 4.28
N GLU A 73 -14.85 -3.76 3.10
CA GLU A 73 -15.49 -2.47 2.78
C GLU A 73 -14.59 -1.25 2.54
N SER A 74 -14.62 -0.77 1.30
CA SER A 74 -14.40 0.64 0.97
C SER A 74 -15.49 1.12 -0.01
N ARG A 75 -16.74 1.16 0.48
CA ARG A 75 -17.95 1.60 -0.28
C ARG A 75 -18.67 2.80 0.35
N THR A 76 -17.95 3.73 0.96
CA THR A 76 -18.54 5.01 1.39
C THR A 76 -18.27 6.07 0.32
N GLY A 77 -19.33 6.48 -0.38
CA GLY A 77 -19.33 7.41 -1.52
C GLY A 77 -19.14 8.88 -1.15
N ASP A 78 -18.45 9.19 -0.05
CA ASP A 78 -18.07 10.56 0.30
C ASP A 78 -16.56 10.61 0.54
N LEU A 79 -15.86 11.28 -0.37
CA LEU A 79 -14.40 11.22 -0.47
C LEU A 79 -13.81 12.39 0.32
N ALA A 80 -13.78 12.23 1.65
CA ALA A 80 -12.96 13.10 2.49
C ALA A 80 -11.50 13.13 1.96
N PRO A 81 -10.75 14.24 2.08
CA PRO A 81 -9.36 14.32 1.64
C PRO A 81 -8.50 13.15 2.12
N GLU A 82 -8.70 12.69 3.36
CA GLU A 82 -8.00 11.57 3.96
C GLU A 82 -8.35 10.23 3.30
N ALA A 83 -9.59 10.05 2.86
CA ALA A 83 -10.02 8.87 2.10
C ALA A 83 -9.43 8.87 0.68
N ILE A 84 -9.25 10.05 0.06
CA ILE A 84 -8.53 10.18 -1.20
C ILE A 84 -7.05 9.82 -1.01
N CYS A 85 -6.41 10.33 0.04
CA CYS A 85 -5.02 10.03 0.37
C CYS A 85 -4.81 8.54 0.66
N ALA A 86 -5.67 7.92 1.48
CA ALA A 86 -5.64 6.50 1.76
C ALA A 86 -5.84 5.65 0.50
N GLY A 87 -6.79 6.06 -0.37
CA GLY A 87 -7.02 5.38 -1.63
C GLY A 87 -5.82 5.48 -2.59
N ASP A 88 -5.15 6.62 -2.67
CA ASP A 88 -3.94 6.76 -3.49
C ASP A 88 -2.75 6.02 -2.90
N ALA A 89 -2.67 5.93 -1.57
CA ALA A 89 -1.65 5.17 -0.88
C ALA A 89 -1.73 3.66 -1.18
N ASP A 90 -2.92 3.05 -1.22
CA ASP A 90 -3.10 1.65 -1.67
C ASP A 90 -2.53 1.42 -3.08
N LYS A 91 -2.85 2.33 -4.01
CA LYS A 91 -2.34 2.25 -5.40
C LYS A 91 -0.83 2.43 -5.47
N LEU A 92 -0.30 3.37 -4.69
CA LEU A 92 1.12 3.70 -4.64
C LEU A 92 1.91 2.56 -4.01
N GLU A 93 1.41 1.96 -2.94
CA GLU A 93 1.95 0.74 -2.33
C GLU A 93 2.06 -0.36 -3.39
N CYS A 94 0.95 -0.64 -4.07
CA CYS A 94 0.89 -1.67 -5.11
C CYS A 94 1.87 -1.39 -6.27
N LEU A 95 2.11 -0.11 -6.58
CA LEU A 95 3.13 0.30 -7.56
C LEU A 95 4.55 0.03 -7.04
N VAL A 96 4.87 0.42 -5.80
CA VAL A 96 6.17 0.18 -5.19
C VAL A 96 6.48 -1.32 -5.21
N GLN A 97 5.50 -2.13 -4.78
CA GLN A 97 5.66 -3.57 -4.75
C GLN A 97 5.86 -4.17 -6.16
N ALA A 98 5.17 -3.64 -7.17
CA ALA A 98 5.36 -4.05 -8.56
C ALA A 98 6.76 -3.71 -9.08
N VAL A 99 7.32 -2.54 -8.71
CA VAL A 99 8.69 -2.15 -9.06
C VAL A 99 9.69 -3.13 -8.45
N GLU A 100 9.53 -3.45 -7.17
CA GLU A 100 10.38 -4.43 -6.48
C GLU A 100 10.34 -5.81 -7.14
N TYR A 101 9.15 -6.33 -7.48
CA TYR A 101 9.05 -7.62 -8.16
C TYR A 101 9.60 -7.57 -9.59
N ARG A 102 9.37 -6.49 -10.33
CA ARG A 102 9.94 -6.32 -11.67
C ARG A 102 11.46 -6.34 -11.63
N ASP A 103 12.06 -5.64 -10.68
CA ASP A 103 13.51 -5.58 -10.51
C ASP A 103 14.11 -6.95 -10.08
N GLN A 104 13.30 -7.82 -9.47
CA GLN A 104 13.62 -9.23 -9.21
C GLN A 104 13.47 -10.15 -10.44
N GLY A 105 13.05 -9.61 -11.59
CA GLY A 105 12.87 -10.34 -12.85
C GLY A 105 11.43 -10.71 -13.18
N HIS A 106 10.44 -10.32 -12.38
CA HIS A 106 9.03 -10.57 -12.67
C HIS A 106 8.47 -9.51 -13.63
N ALA A 107 8.86 -9.57 -14.91
CA ALA A 107 8.49 -8.58 -15.93
C ALA A 107 6.96 -8.35 -16.07
N ASN A 108 6.15 -9.37 -15.79
CA ASN A 108 4.69 -9.27 -15.83
C ASN A 108 4.10 -8.34 -14.74
N ALA A 109 4.88 -7.98 -13.71
CA ALA A 109 4.49 -7.00 -12.70
C ALA A 109 4.30 -5.58 -13.27
N GLU A 110 4.87 -5.27 -14.45
CA GLU A 110 4.73 -3.97 -15.13
C GLU A 110 3.26 -3.55 -15.33
N ARG A 111 2.36 -4.53 -15.51
CA ARG A 111 0.92 -4.26 -15.62
C ARG A 111 0.35 -3.57 -14.38
N TRP A 112 0.83 -3.91 -13.18
CA TRP A 112 0.39 -3.29 -11.93
C TRP A 112 0.89 -1.86 -11.81
N ILE A 113 2.14 -1.60 -12.22
CA ILE A 113 2.70 -0.24 -12.29
C ILE A 113 1.78 0.66 -13.12
N VAL A 114 1.52 0.25 -14.37
CA VAL A 114 0.71 1.04 -15.32
C VAL A 114 -0.71 1.27 -14.80
N ASN A 115 -1.35 0.25 -14.22
CA ASN A 115 -2.72 0.36 -13.72
C ASN A 115 -2.83 1.22 -12.46
N SER A 116 -1.86 1.13 -11.53
CA SER A 116 -1.82 1.95 -10.33
C SER A 116 -1.67 3.42 -10.67
N GLN A 117 -0.74 3.78 -11.56
CA GLN A 117 -0.51 5.18 -11.97
C GLN A 117 -1.78 5.84 -12.53
N LYS A 118 -2.51 5.13 -13.40
CA LYS A 118 -3.73 5.65 -14.06
C LYS A 118 -4.84 6.03 -13.09
N ARG A 119 -4.82 5.48 -11.87
CA ARG A 119 -5.91 5.60 -10.90
C ARG A 119 -5.58 6.55 -9.75
N MET A 120 -4.34 7.05 -9.65
CA MET A 120 -3.93 8.05 -8.64
C MET A 120 -4.58 9.40 -8.91
N ARG A 121 -4.97 10.10 -7.84
CA ARG A 121 -5.70 11.37 -7.92
C ARG A 121 -4.82 12.56 -7.54
N THR A 122 -4.16 12.49 -6.39
CA THR A 122 -3.33 13.54 -5.78
C THR A 122 -2.05 13.78 -6.56
N GLU A 123 -1.55 15.01 -6.52
CA GLU A 123 -0.29 15.37 -7.19
C GLU A 123 0.93 14.87 -6.41
N SER A 124 0.86 14.81 -5.07
CA SER A 124 1.89 14.16 -4.25
C SER A 124 2.09 12.69 -4.63
N ALA A 125 1.02 11.88 -4.72
CA ALA A 125 1.15 10.47 -5.08
C ALA A 125 1.75 10.27 -6.48
N LYS A 126 1.33 11.07 -7.47
CA LYS A 126 1.88 11.01 -8.83
C LYS A 126 3.37 11.36 -8.86
N ARG A 127 3.79 12.40 -8.14
CA ARG A 127 5.21 12.79 -8.04
C ARG A 127 6.04 11.71 -7.36
N ILE A 128 5.58 11.15 -6.25
CA ILE A 128 6.27 10.05 -5.56
C ILE A 128 6.40 8.84 -6.49
N ALA A 129 5.32 8.48 -7.21
CA ALA A 129 5.36 7.38 -8.18
C ALA A 129 6.42 7.60 -9.28
N ALA A 130 6.57 8.83 -9.77
CA ALA A 130 7.59 9.16 -10.77
C ALA A 130 9.02 8.97 -10.22
N GLU A 131 9.29 9.43 -9.01
CA GLU A 131 10.60 9.27 -8.34
C GLU A 131 10.94 7.80 -8.08
N LEU A 132 9.97 7.00 -7.63
CA LEU A 132 10.15 5.56 -7.39
C LEU A 132 10.53 4.82 -8.69
N LEU A 133 9.89 5.18 -9.80
CA LEU A 133 10.20 4.58 -11.11
C LEU A 133 11.56 5.00 -11.66
N GLY A 134 11.98 6.24 -11.39
CA GLY A 134 13.28 6.75 -11.82
C GLY A 134 14.46 6.17 -11.03
N THR A 135 14.26 5.88 -9.74
CA THR A 135 15.33 5.39 -8.84
C THR A 135 15.48 3.87 -8.84
N GLY A 136 14.37 3.13 -8.99
CA GLY A 136 14.33 1.67 -8.86
C GLY A 136 14.45 1.20 -7.41
N SER A 137 14.13 -0.08 -7.16
CA SER A 137 13.99 -0.64 -5.81
C SER A 137 15.25 -0.60 -4.94
N LEU A 138 16.43 -0.61 -5.56
CA LEU A 138 17.74 -0.57 -4.88
C LEU A 138 18.41 0.81 -4.89
N GLY A 139 17.77 1.84 -5.44
CA GLY A 139 18.36 3.18 -5.53
C GLY A 139 18.77 3.75 -4.17
N TRP A 140 17.94 3.55 -3.14
CA TRP A 140 18.23 3.98 -1.77
C TRP A 140 19.44 3.28 -1.16
N LEU A 141 19.59 1.97 -1.43
CA LEU A 141 20.66 1.15 -0.88
C LEU A 141 22.00 1.53 -1.53
N ARG A 142 22.04 1.66 -2.86
CA ARG A 142 23.25 2.11 -3.58
C ARG A 142 23.75 3.44 -3.05
N LYS A 143 22.84 4.39 -2.81
CA LYS A 143 23.16 5.68 -2.21
C LYS A 143 23.70 5.55 -0.79
N ALA A 144 23.07 4.72 0.06
CA ALA A 144 23.53 4.48 1.42
C ALA A 144 24.91 3.81 1.48
N MET A 145 25.22 2.97 0.50
CA MET A 145 26.51 2.29 0.35
C MET A 145 27.59 3.14 -0.35
N GLY A 146 27.25 4.33 -0.84
CA GLY A 146 28.19 5.23 -1.52
C GLY A 146 28.57 4.77 -2.94
N GLU A 147 27.73 3.99 -3.60
CA GLU A 147 27.96 3.44 -4.96
C GLU A 147 27.57 4.42 -6.08
N SER A 148 27.62 5.73 -5.82
CA SER A 148 27.20 6.80 -6.74
C SER A 148 28.29 7.23 -7.70
#